data_AF-A0A7Y5CCX4-F1
#
_entry.id   AF-A0A7Y5CCX4-F1
#
_cell.length_a   1.000
_cell.length_b   1.000
_cell.length_c   1.000
_cell.angle_alpha   90.00
_cell.angle_beta   90.00
_cell.angle_gamma   90.00
#
_symmetry.space_group_name_H-M   'P 1'
#
loop_
_entity.id
_entity.type
_entity.pdbx_description
1 polymer ?
#
loop_
_entity_poly.entity_id
_entity_poly.type
_entity_poly.pdbx_seq_one_letter_code
_entity_poly.pdbx_strand_id
1 'polypeptide(L)'
;MGKSVARWMARGLAAIVAGMFVIMLTHSAANAGSGGDRIRYRFTLHPPAKIDAPKGKAKYEERTSGRKKLNVEVEHIDDATTTIEVFVDNQSVGTAPLSACQTEIELDTEDGDTVPTMTQASLIEVFDADTDTKLLTSAP
;
A
#
# COMPACT_ATOMS: atom_id res chain seq x y z
N MET A 1 -18.71 -23.00 -33.41
CA MET A 1 -17.32 -22.81 -32.92
C MET A 1 -17.02 -21.31 -32.99
N GLY A 2 -17.05 -20.53 -31.91
CA GLY A 2 -16.09 -20.55 -30.79
C GLY A 2 -14.73 -20.05 -31.29
N LYS A 3 -14.14 -18.92 -30.87
CA LYS A 3 -14.25 -18.14 -29.63
C LYS A 3 -13.82 -16.70 -29.92
N SER A 4 -14.52 -15.72 -29.35
CA SER A 4 -13.96 -14.38 -29.09
C SER A 4 -12.74 -14.54 -28.18
N VAL A 5 -11.63 -13.90 -28.51
CA VAL A 5 -10.55 -13.71 -27.52
C VAL A 5 -10.08 -12.27 -27.58
N ALA A 6 -10.24 -11.63 -26.42
CA ALA A 6 -10.16 -10.21 -26.21
C ALA A 6 -8.79 -9.65 -26.53
N ARG A 7 -8.79 -8.42 -27.05
CA ARG A 7 -7.62 -7.56 -27.18
C ARG A 7 -7.18 -7.17 -25.77
N TRP A 8 -6.13 -7.81 -25.29
CA TRP A 8 -5.43 -7.39 -24.08
C TRP A 8 -4.71 -6.07 -24.37
N MET A 9 -5.20 -4.99 -23.76
CA MET A 9 -4.52 -3.70 -23.77
C MET A 9 -3.32 -3.81 -22.81
N ALA A 10 -2.12 -3.83 -23.38
CA ALA A 10 -0.88 -3.67 -22.63
C ALA A 10 -0.90 -2.29 -21.95
N ARG A 11 -0.95 -2.25 -20.62
CA ARG A 11 -0.69 -1.03 -19.86
C ARG A 11 0.83 -0.94 -19.71
N GLY A 12 1.40 0.03 -20.41
CA GLY A 12 2.83 0.20 -20.55
C GLY A 12 3.56 0.37 -19.22
N LEU A 13 4.68 -0.34 -19.09
CA LEU A 13 5.74 -0.06 -18.14
C LEU A 13 6.19 1.40 -18.30
N ALA A 14 6.08 2.19 -17.24
CA ALA A 14 6.81 3.43 -17.07
C ALA A 14 7.56 3.35 -15.74
N ALA A 15 8.73 2.72 -15.77
CA ALA A 15 9.74 2.94 -14.73
C ALA A 15 10.31 4.35 -14.93
N ILE A 16 10.01 5.26 -14.01
CA ILE A 16 10.70 6.56 -13.93
C ILE A 16 11.64 6.51 -12.74
N VAL A 17 12.94 6.42 -13.03
CA VAL A 17 14.01 6.80 -12.12
C VAL A 17 14.02 8.32 -12.04
N ALA A 18 13.79 8.87 -10.85
CA ALA A 18 14.07 10.27 -10.57
C ALA A 18 14.76 10.37 -9.21
N GLY A 19 16.08 10.43 -9.23
CA GLY A 19 16.85 10.96 -8.11
C GLY A 19 16.60 12.46 -8.02
N MET A 20 16.28 12.94 -6.83
CA MET A 20 16.34 14.37 -6.53
C MET A 20 16.91 14.58 -5.14
N PHE A 21 18.10 15.16 -5.10
CA PHE A 21 18.80 15.58 -3.90
C PHE A 21 18.25 16.97 -3.51
N VAL A 22 17.63 17.09 -2.34
CA VAL A 22 17.19 18.37 -1.77
C VAL A 22 17.98 18.62 -0.49
N ILE A 23 18.64 19.78 -0.42
CA ILE A 23 19.42 20.22 0.75
C ILE A 23 18.59 21.21 1.60
N MET A 24 18.59 20.92 2.91
CA MET A 24 18.34 21.74 4.11
C MET A 24 16.96 22.34 4.41
N LEU A 25 16.49 22.10 5.64
CA LEU A 25 16.22 23.12 6.66
C LEU A 25 16.12 22.49 8.07
N THR A 26 16.85 23.06 9.03
CA THR A 26 16.77 22.70 10.46
C THR A 26 15.38 23.00 11.00
N HIS A 27 14.70 21.98 11.54
CA HIS A 27 13.44 22.18 12.25
C HIS A 27 13.67 22.17 13.77
N SER A 28 13.39 23.30 14.39
CA SER A 28 13.41 23.51 15.84
C SER A 28 12.47 22.53 16.53
N ALA A 29 12.95 21.87 17.60
CA ALA A 29 12.11 21.09 18.48
C ALA A 29 11.16 22.01 19.27
N ALA A 30 9.86 21.73 19.23
CA ALA A 30 8.92 22.31 20.18
C ALA A 30 7.78 21.34 20.52
N ASN A 31 7.85 20.90 21.79
CA ASN A 31 6.78 20.54 22.73
C ASN A 31 5.85 19.36 22.47
N ALA A 32 5.92 18.42 23.41
CA ALA A 32 4.99 17.34 23.64
C ALA A 32 3.57 17.85 23.94
N GLY A 33 2.59 17.28 23.24
CA GLY A 33 1.16 17.55 23.42
C GLY A 33 0.32 16.28 23.37
N SER A 34 -0.43 16.06 24.43
CA SER A 34 -1.45 15.03 24.65
C SER A 34 -2.38 14.81 23.44
N GLY A 35 -2.46 13.58 22.93
CA GLY A 35 -3.61 13.01 22.22
C GLY A 35 -4.11 13.61 20.90
N GLY A 36 -3.64 14.79 20.49
CA GLY A 36 -4.09 15.52 19.29
C GLY A 36 -3.00 15.77 18.25
N ASP A 37 -1.84 15.14 18.40
CA ASP A 37 -0.66 15.40 17.56
C ASP A 37 -0.56 14.46 16.34
N ARG A 38 -1.59 13.64 16.10
CA ARG A 38 -1.59 12.68 15.00
C ARG A 38 -2.97 12.29 14.51
N ILE A 39 -3.07 12.09 13.20
CA ILE A 39 -4.18 11.48 12.50
C ILE A 39 -3.90 9.99 12.38
N ARG A 40 -4.95 9.17 12.53
CA ARG A 40 -4.87 7.72 12.33
C ARG A 40 -6.05 7.20 11.54
N TYR A 41 -5.76 6.43 10.50
CA TYR A 41 -6.76 5.69 9.75
C TYR A 41 -6.48 4.20 9.82
N ARG A 42 -7.55 3.41 9.86
CA ARG A 42 -7.52 1.96 9.84
C ARG A 42 -8.42 1.49 8.72
N PHE A 43 -7.90 0.60 7.90
CA PHE A 43 -8.64 -0.01 6.81
C PHE A 43 -8.66 -1.51 7.04
N THR A 44 -9.84 -2.11 6.94
CA THR A 44 -9.95 -3.56 6.80
C THR A 44 -9.88 -3.87 5.32
N LEU A 45 -9.06 -4.85 4.95
CA LEU A 45 -8.91 -5.29 3.57
C LEU A 45 -9.63 -6.62 3.39
N HIS A 46 -10.50 -6.66 2.39
CA HIS A 46 -11.36 -7.79 2.08
C HIS A 46 -11.00 -8.39 0.72
N PRO A 47 -11.20 -9.69 0.54
CA PRO A 47 -11.07 -10.29 -0.78
C PRO A 47 -12.14 -9.72 -1.72
N PRO A 48 -11.85 -9.59 -3.03
CA PRO A 48 -12.92 -9.42 -4.00
C PRO A 48 -13.82 -10.67 -3.96
N ALA A 49 -15.09 -10.53 -4.37
CA ALA A 49 -16.19 -11.50 -4.21
C ALA A 49 -15.97 -12.95 -4.75
N LYS A 50 -14.76 -13.31 -5.19
CA LYS A 50 -14.40 -14.60 -5.78
C LYS A 50 -13.16 -15.26 -5.15
N ILE A 51 -12.57 -14.67 -4.10
CA ILE A 51 -11.41 -15.26 -3.43
C ILE A 51 -11.81 -15.57 -1.98
N ASP A 52 -11.98 -16.85 -1.68
CA ASP A 52 -12.21 -17.28 -0.31
C ASP A 52 -10.87 -17.23 0.43
N ALA A 53 -10.85 -16.58 1.61
CA ALA A 53 -9.81 -16.64 2.64
C ALA A 53 -8.82 -15.47 2.86
N PRO A 54 -8.28 -14.73 1.85
CA PRO A 54 -7.27 -13.74 2.16
C PRO A 54 -7.90 -12.59 2.92
N LYS A 55 -7.13 -12.05 3.85
CA LYS A 55 -7.57 -10.94 4.70
C LYS A 55 -6.39 -10.02 4.92
N GLY A 56 -6.68 -8.76 5.19
CA GLY A 56 -5.63 -7.82 5.53
C GLY A 56 -6.13 -6.66 6.34
N LYS A 57 -5.18 -5.87 6.81
CA LYS A 57 -5.44 -4.64 7.54
C LYS A 57 -4.35 -3.64 7.17
N ALA A 58 -4.74 -2.38 7.09
CA ALA A 58 -3.79 -1.28 6.93
C ALA A 58 -3.99 -0.24 8.01
N LYS A 59 -2.88 0.38 8.42
CA LYS A 59 -2.84 1.47 9.39
C LYS A 59 -2.03 2.62 8.82
N TYR A 60 -2.62 3.79 8.81
CA TYR A 60 -1.96 5.04 8.49
C TYR A 60 -1.84 5.89 9.74
N GLU A 61 -0.67 6.48 9.99
CA GLU A 61 -0.45 7.52 11.00
C GLU A 61 0.22 8.72 10.33
N GLU A 62 -0.29 9.92 10.57
CA GLU A 62 0.36 11.18 10.19
C GLU A 62 0.45 12.07 11.43
N ARG A 63 1.65 12.56 11.75
CA ARG A 63 1.87 13.50 12.86
C ARG A 63 1.83 14.93 12.36
N THR A 64 1.55 15.89 13.25
CA THR A 64 1.58 17.33 12.88
C THR A 64 2.94 17.79 12.36
N SER A 65 4.01 17.09 12.72
CA SER A 65 5.37 17.30 12.19
C SER A 65 5.53 16.91 10.72
N GLY A 66 4.50 16.32 10.09
CA GLY A 66 4.53 15.83 8.71
C GLY A 66 5.08 14.40 8.56
N ARG A 67 5.47 13.76 9.67
CA ARG A 67 5.89 12.36 9.67
C ARG A 67 4.71 11.46 9.37
N LYS A 68 4.87 10.57 8.40
CA LYS A 68 3.85 9.62 7.95
C LYS A 68 4.36 8.21 8.05
N LYS A 69 3.48 7.31 8.44
CA LYS A 69 3.71 5.88 8.49
C LYS A 69 2.52 5.15 7.88
N LEU A 70 2.80 4.21 6.98
CA LEU A 70 1.81 3.29 6.44
C LEU A 70 2.29 1.86 6.72
N ASN A 71 1.43 1.07 7.34
CA ASN A 71 1.66 -0.34 7.56
C ASN A 71 0.51 -1.12 6.92
N VAL A 72 0.83 -2.08 6.06
CA VAL A 72 -0.11 -2.96 5.36
C VAL A 72 0.28 -4.40 5.63
N GLU A 73 -0.60 -5.13 6.30
CA GLU A 73 -0.39 -6.53 6.66
C GLU A 73 -1.45 -7.38 5.94
N VAL A 74 -1.00 -8.46 5.33
CA VAL A 74 -1.86 -9.42 4.61
C VAL A 74 -1.58 -10.84 5.08
N GLU A 75 -2.64 -11.63 5.15
CA GLU A 75 -2.59 -13.00 5.61
C GLU A 75 -3.47 -13.91 4.75
N HIS A 76 -3.16 -15.21 4.77
CA HIS A 76 -3.88 -16.27 4.06
C HIS A 76 -3.90 -16.04 2.53
N ILE A 77 -2.81 -15.52 1.98
CA ILE A 77 -2.64 -15.43 0.53
C ILE A 77 -2.35 -16.82 -0.04
N ASP A 78 -2.87 -17.13 -1.22
CA ASP A 78 -2.64 -18.40 -1.90
C ASP A 78 -1.14 -18.67 -2.13
N ASP A 79 -0.72 -19.93 -2.00
CA ASP A 79 0.68 -20.37 -2.12
C ASP A 79 1.28 -20.12 -3.52
N ALA A 80 0.45 -19.93 -4.55
CA ALA A 80 0.93 -19.56 -5.88
C ALA A 80 1.40 -18.10 -5.97
N THR A 81 0.96 -17.23 -5.05
CA THR A 81 1.42 -15.84 -5.00
C THR A 81 2.76 -15.78 -4.28
N THR A 82 3.78 -15.24 -4.94
CA THR A 82 5.14 -15.13 -4.34
C THR A 82 5.42 -13.73 -3.81
N THR A 83 4.87 -12.71 -4.46
CA THR A 83 5.10 -11.29 -4.17
C THR A 83 3.79 -10.54 -4.30
N ILE A 84 3.54 -9.61 -3.37
CA ILE A 84 2.43 -8.67 -3.49
C ILE A 84 2.91 -7.29 -3.89
N GLU A 85 2.03 -6.51 -4.51
CA GLU A 85 2.17 -5.07 -4.72
C GLU A 85 1.00 -4.34 -4.06
N VAL A 86 1.28 -3.24 -3.38
CA VAL A 86 0.28 -2.42 -2.69
C VAL A 86 0.11 -1.09 -3.42
N PHE A 87 -1.15 -0.74 -3.65
CA PHE A 87 -1.57 0.53 -4.21
C PHE A 87 -2.39 1.33 -3.22
N VAL A 88 -2.15 2.63 -3.16
CA VAL A 88 -2.98 3.62 -2.46
C VAL A 88 -3.46 4.64 -3.50
N ASP A 89 -4.77 4.79 -3.66
CA ASP A 89 -5.38 5.74 -4.61
C ASP A 89 -4.72 5.66 -6.01
N ASN A 90 -4.54 4.42 -6.50
CA ASN A 90 -3.88 4.05 -7.77
C ASN A 90 -2.39 4.37 -7.89
N GLN A 91 -1.71 4.75 -6.80
CA GLN A 91 -0.25 4.88 -6.74
C GLN A 91 0.35 3.63 -6.09
N SER A 92 1.31 2.98 -6.76
CA SER A 92 2.10 1.91 -6.14
C SER A 92 2.95 2.49 -5.02
N VAL A 93 2.87 1.88 -3.84
CA VAL A 93 3.61 2.33 -2.64
C VAL A 93 4.67 1.32 -2.20
N GLY A 94 4.63 0.08 -2.69
CA GLY A 94 5.64 -0.91 -2.38
C GLY A 94 5.26 -2.33 -2.77
N THR A 95 6.27 -3.19 -2.78
CA THR A 95 6.16 -4.63 -3.02
C THR A 95 6.80 -5.41 -1.88
N ALA A 96 6.26 -6.58 -1.54
CA ALA A 96 6.89 -7.46 -0.56
C ALA A 96 6.73 -8.94 -0.94
N PRO A 97 7.78 -9.76 -0.72
CA PRO A 97 7.66 -11.19 -0.85
C PRO A 97 6.75 -11.74 0.25
N LEU A 98 6.01 -12.78 -0.07
CA LEU A 98 5.25 -13.55 0.92
C LEU A 98 6.17 -14.55 1.63
N SER A 99 5.92 -14.73 2.92
CA SER A 99 6.53 -15.76 3.75
C SER A 99 5.41 -16.49 4.48
N ALA A 100 5.30 -17.81 4.24
CA ALA A 100 4.24 -18.64 4.81
C ALA A 100 2.82 -18.04 4.61
N CYS A 101 2.48 -17.65 3.38
CA CYS A 101 1.17 -17.09 2.98
C CYS A 101 0.85 -15.70 3.58
N GLN A 102 1.84 -14.99 4.13
CA GLN A 102 1.65 -13.73 4.85
C GLN A 102 2.80 -12.76 4.55
N THR A 103 2.54 -11.45 4.65
CA THR A 103 3.60 -10.43 4.61
C THR A 103 3.12 -9.09 5.19
N GLU A 104 4.07 -8.22 5.47
CA GLU A 104 3.86 -6.88 6.02
C GLU A 104 4.76 -5.89 5.27
N ILE A 105 4.16 -4.80 4.81
CA ILE A 105 4.87 -3.64 4.27
C ILE A 105 4.75 -2.51 5.28
N GLU A 106 5.89 -2.03 5.75
CA GLU A 106 6.00 -0.85 6.60
C GLU A 106 6.76 0.23 5.86
N LEU A 107 6.12 1.38 5.64
CA LEU A 107 6.70 2.56 5.05
C LEU A 107 6.72 3.68 6.08
N ASP A 108 7.86 4.31 6.27
CA ASP A 108 8.04 5.42 7.21
C ASP A 108 8.85 6.55 6.57
N THR A 109 8.29 7.76 6.58
CA THR A 109 9.01 8.95 6.08
C THR A 109 10.30 9.24 6.87
N GLU A 110 10.41 8.76 8.11
CA GLU A 110 11.66 8.89 8.89
C GLU A 110 12.78 8.01 8.35
N ASP A 111 12.44 6.88 7.72
CA ASP A 111 13.38 5.95 7.09
C ASP A 111 13.69 6.34 5.63
N GLY A 112 13.07 7.41 5.14
CA GLY A 112 13.24 7.93 3.78
C GLY A 112 12.21 7.40 2.77
N ASP A 113 11.21 6.65 3.23
CA ASP A 113 10.17 6.11 2.36
C ASP A 113 9.22 7.20 1.87
N THR A 114 8.67 6.97 0.67
CA THR A 114 7.56 7.77 0.17
C THR A 114 6.26 7.22 0.71
N VAL A 115 5.60 8.00 1.58
CA VAL A 115 4.26 7.66 2.10
C VAL A 115 3.24 8.68 1.59
N PRO A 116 2.22 8.27 0.81
CA PRO A 116 1.21 9.20 0.33
C PRO A 116 0.39 9.78 1.49
N THR A 117 -0.19 10.96 1.28
CA THR A 117 -1.23 11.47 2.19
C THR A 117 -2.49 10.65 1.97
N MET A 118 -3.02 10.08 3.04
CA MET A 118 -4.23 9.27 2.99
C MET A 118 -5.38 9.98 3.72
N THR A 119 -6.61 9.66 3.35
CA THR A 119 -7.82 10.07 4.08
C THR A 119 -8.60 8.84 4.51
N GLN A 120 -9.66 9.03 5.32
CA GLN A 120 -10.55 7.91 5.67
C GLN A 120 -11.25 7.28 4.46
N ALA A 121 -11.32 7.99 3.32
CA ALA A 121 -11.91 7.51 2.07
C ALA A 121 -10.88 6.95 1.08
N SER A 122 -9.58 6.98 1.40
CA SER A 122 -8.54 6.44 0.51
C SER A 122 -8.75 4.95 0.23
N LEU A 123 -8.50 4.57 -1.01
CA LEU A 123 -8.60 3.20 -1.48
C LEU A 123 -7.24 2.51 -1.38
N ILE A 124 -7.23 1.35 -0.75
CA ILE A 124 -6.07 0.46 -0.70
C ILE A 124 -6.42 -0.79 -1.50
N GLU A 125 -5.52 -1.18 -2.38
CA GLU A 125 -5.64 -2.40 -3.19
C GLU A 125 -4.33 -3.18 -3.09
N VAL A 126 -4.44 -4.49 -2.93
CA VAL A 126 -3.29 -5.40 -2.94
C VAL A 126 -3.45 -6.32 -4.13
N PHE A 127 -2.38 -6.44 -4.92
CA PHE A 127 -2.32 -7.29 -6.10
C PHE A 127 -1.24 -8.35 -5.92
N ASP A 128 -1.45 -9.48 -6.58
CA ASP A 128 -0.36 -10.38 -6.95
C ASP A 128 0.52 -9.65 -7.96
N ALA A 129 1.79 -9.43 -7.60
CA ALA A 129 2.73 -8.66 -8.43
C ALA A 129 3.06 -9.38 -9.76
N ASP A 130 2.91 -10.70 -9.82
CA ASP A 130 3.24 -11.50 -11.01
C ASP A 130 2.06 -11.57 -11.98
N THR A 131 0.83 -11.67 -11.46
CA THR A 131 -0.38 -11.89 -12.27
C THR A 131 -1.29 -10.67 -12.42
N ASP A 132 -1.04 -9.58 -11.69
CA ASP A 132 -1.92 -8.40 -11.60
C ASP A 132 -3.35 -8.77 -11.12
N THR A 133 -3.47 -9.89 -10.42
CA THR A 133 -4.74 -10.31 -9.82
C THR A 133 -4.96 -9.54 -8.53
N LYS A 134 -6.09 -8.84 -8.42
CA LYS A 134 -6.47 -8.19 -7.15
C LYS A 134 -6.74 -9.25 -6.09
N LEU A 135 -5.98 -9.18 -5.00
CA LEU A 135 -6.08 -10.08 -3.85
C LEU A 135 -6.96 -9.48 -2.76
N LEU A 136 -6.79 -8.19 -2.47
CA LEU A 136 -7.50 -7.50 -1.40
C LEU A 136 -7.86 -6.06 -1.78
N THR A 137 -8.91 -5.53 -1.17
CA THR A 137 -9.28 -4.11 -1.27
C THR A 137 -9.90 -3.59 0.02
N SER A 138 -9.70 -2.30 0.32
CA SER A 138 -10.40 -1.61 1.40
C SER A 138 -11.82 -1.18 1.05
N ALA A 139 -12.20 -1.25 -0.24
CA ALA A 139 -13.57 -1.00 -0.67
C ALA A 139 -14.49 -2.18 -0.29
N PRO A 140 -15.73 -1.91 0.13
CA PRO A 140 -16.75 -2.95 0.29
C PRO A 140 -17.21 -3.55 -1.04
#